data_AF-Q19Q19-F1
#
_entry.id   AF-Q19Q19-F1
#
_cell.length_a   1.000
_cell.length_b   1.000
_cell.length_c   1.000
_cell.angle_alpha   90.00
_cell.angle_beta   90.00
_cell.angle_gamma   90.00
#
_symmetry.space_group_name_H-M   'P 1'
#
loop_
_entity.id
_entity.type
_entity.pdbx_description
1 polymer ?
#
loop_
_entity_poly.entity_id
_entity_poly.type
_entity_poly.pdbx_seq_one_letter_code
_entity_poly.pdbx_strand_id
1 'polypeptide(L)' 'QPIYFVSDSFESAIEKMTKYADTIPRPFGVRYNAYTQSIEVLDSKPQLDNLLGNINLEMHILQNALKKL' A
#
# COMPACT_ATOMS: atom_id res chain seq x y z
N GLN A 1 11.91 6.04 29.46
CA GLN A 1 12.49 4.91 28.70
C GLN A 1 14.02 5.10 28.63
N PRO A 2 14.86 4.06 28.80
CA PRO A 2 16.32 4.18 28.71
C PRO A 2 16.91 3.91 27.31
N ILE A 3 16.12 3.42 26.35
CA ILE A 3 16.57 3.09 24.98
C ILE A 3 15.67 3.82 23.99
N TYR A 4 16.30 4.45 22.99
CA TYR A 4 15.63 5.19 21.92
C TYR A 4 16.04 4.63 20.56
N PHE A 5 15.09 4.59 19.63
CA PHE A 5 15.31 4.18 18.25
C PHE A 5 15.23 5.41 17.35
N VAL A 6 16.24 5.62 16.53
CA VAL A 6 16.34 6.75 15.61
C VAL A 6 16.26 6.23 14.18
N SER A 7 15.49 6.91 13.35
CA SER A 7 15.43 6.70 11.91
C SER A 7 15.89 7.97 11.20
N ASP A 8 16.55 7.80 10.05
CA ASP A 8 17.05 8.93 9.25
C ASP A 8 15.92 9.81 8.71
N SER A 9 14.74 9.21 8.43
CA SER A 9 13.52 9.90 8.00
C SER A 9 12.27 9.02 8.23
N PHE A 10 11.08 9.62 8.13
CA PHE A 10 9.82 8.86 8.14
C PHE A 10 9.73 7.88 6.96
N GLU A 11 10.25 8.26 5.80
CA GLU A 11 10.28 7.40 4.62
C GLU A 11 11.13 6.15 4.88
N SER A 12 12.33 6.30 5.46
CA SER A 12 13.18 5.17 5.86
C SER A 12 12.49 4.28 6.89
N ALA A 13 11.78 4.87 7.85
CA ALA A 13 11.03 4.13 8.85
C ALA A 13 9.88 3.32 8.23
N ILE A 14 9.13 3.91 7.31
CA ILE A 14 8.05 3.24 6.57
C ILE A 14 8.62 2.09 5.75
N GLU A 15 9.70 2.30 5.02
CA GLU A 15 10.34 1.26 4.21
C GLU A 15 10.81 0.07 5.06
N LYS A 16 11.49 0.35 6.19
CA LYS A 16 11.92 -0.69 7.15
C LYS A 16 10.72 -1.45 7.73
N MET A 17 9.63 -0.75 8.04
CA MET A 17 8.42 -1.35 8.56
C MET A 17 7.71 -2.23 7.52
N THR A 18 7.61 -1.79 6.26
CA THR A 18 7.05 -2.58 5.16
C THR A 18 7.83 -3.87 4.95
N LYS A 19 9.16 -3.78 4.86
CA LYS A 19 10.06 -4.95 4.74
C LYS A 19 9.89 -5.92 5.91
N TYR A 20 9.77 -5.40 7.13
CA TYR A 20 9.52 -6.23 8.31
C TYR A 20 8.15 -6.92 8.24
N ALA A 21 7.11 -6.19 7.81
CA ALA A 21 5.75 -6.72 7.69
C ALA A 21 5.66 -7.91 6.72
N ASP A 22 6.52 -7.97 5.70
CA ASP A 22 6.60 -9.11 4.76
C ASP A 22 7.19 -10.38 5.38
N THR A 23 7.92 -10.27 6.49
CA THR A 23 8.46 -11.44 7.22
C THR A 23 7.42 -12.12 8.11
N ILE A 24 6.28 -11.47 8.34
CA ILE A 24 5.21 -11.99 9.19
C ILE A 24 4.43 -13.05 8.40
N PRO A 25 4.35 -14.31 8.88
CA PRO A 25 3.68 -15.37 8.14
C PRO A 25 2.16 -15.12 8.11
N ARG A 26 1.63 -14.78 6.93
CA ARG A 26 0.20 -14.65 6.65
C ARG A 26 -0.10 -15.17 5.23
N PRO A 27 -1.17 -15.95 5.03
CA PRO A 27 -1.48 -16.52 3.71
C PRO A 27 -2.19 -15.53 2.76
N PHE A 28 -2.37 -14.28 3.18
CA PHE A 28 -3.09 -13.25 2.43
C PHE A 28 -2.42 -11.88 2.56
N GLY A 29 -2.65 -11.02 1.56
CA GLY A 29 -2.32 -9.59 1.63
C GLY A 29 -3.47 -8.80 2.27
N VAL A 30 -3.19 -7.60 2.74
CA VAL A 30 -4.21 -6.65 3.20
C VAL A 30 -3.95 -5.28 2.60
N ARG A 31 -5.03 -4.56 2.29
CA ARG A 31 -4.99 -3.18 1.82
C ARG A 31 -6.01 -2.36 2.59
N TYR A 32 -5.63 -1.15 2.97
CA TYR A 32 -6.59 -0.21 3.54
C TYR A 32 -7.36 0.49 2.41
N ASN A 33 -8.69 0.48 2.50
CA ASN A 33 -9.57 1.28 1.64
C ASN A 33 -10.02 2.53 2.40
N ALA A 34 -9.48 3.69 1.99
CA ALA A 34 -9.77 4.96 2.63
C ALA A 34 -11.20 5.47 2.39
N TYR A 35 -11.86 5.07 1.30
CA TYR A 35 -13.24 5.49 0.99
C TYR A 35 -14.25 4.84 1.93
N THR A 36 -14.04 3.57 2.26
CA THR A 36 -14.93 2.78 3.14
C THR A 36 -14.38 2.65 4.56
N GLN A 37 -13.18 3.19 4.82
CA GLN A 37 -12.46 3.09 6.08
C GLN A 37 -12.33 1.63 6.57
N SER A 38 -12.06 0.71 5.63
CA SER A 38 -12.06 -0.72 5.89
C SER A 38 -10.79 -1.41 5.41
N ILE A 39 -10.56 -2.63 5.90
CA ILE A 39 -9.46 -3.49 5.47
C ILE A 39 -9.98 -4.46 4.41
N GLU A 40 -9.40 -4.40 3.23
CA GLU A 40 -9.62 -5.37 2.15
C GLU A 40 -8.57 -6.47 2.26
N VAL A 41 -9.03 -7.72 2.33
CA VAL A 41 -8.17 -8.90 2.25
C VAL A 41 -7.93 -9.21 0.77
N LEU A 42 -6.67 -9.53 0.43
CA LEU A 42 -6.23 -9.93 -0.89
C LEU A 42 -5.79 -11.41 -0.82
N ASP A 43 -6.76 -12.31 -0.99
CA ASP A 43 -6.61 -13.76 -0.92
C ASP A 43 -7.14 -14.49 -2.18
N SER A 44 -7.74 -13.77 -3.13
CA SER A 44 -8.35 -14.36 -4.32
C SER A 44 -8.11 -13.55 -5.60
N LYS A 45 -8.15 -14.24 -6.76
CA LYS A 45 -8.00 -13.60 -8.08
C LYS A 45 -8.97 -12.43 -8.32
N PRO A 46 -10.28 -12.56 -8.02
CA PRO A 46 -11.23 -11.45 -8.25
C PRO A 46 -10.89 -10.18 -7.46
N GLN A 47 -10.35 -10.31 -6.25
CA GLN A 47 -9.93 -9.15 -5.45
C GLN A 47 -8.69 -8.49 -6.05
N LEU A 48 -7.73 -9.30 -6.54
CA LEU A 48 -6.54 -8.77 -7.24
C LEU A 48 -6.93 -8.07 -8.54
N ASP A 49 -7.84 -8.63 -9.32
CA ASP A 49 -8.34 -8.02 -10.56
C ASP A 49 -9.04 -6.68 -10.29
N ASN A 50 -9.83 -6.59 -9.21
CA ASN A 50 -10.44 -5.33 -8.78
C ASN A 50 -9.37 -4.29 -8.42
N LEU A 51 -8.36 -4.68 -7.63
CA LEU A 51 -7.26 -3.80 -7.27
C LEU A 51 -6.48 -3.30 -8.51
N LEU A 52 -6.19 -4.19 -9.46
CA LEU A 52 -5.55 -3.84 -10.73
C LEU A 52 -6.40 -2.85 -11.54
N GLY A 53 -7.72 -3.05 -11.58
CA GLY A 53 -8.65 -2.11 -12.21
C GLY A 53 -8.56 -0.71 -11.60
N ASN A 54 -8.52 -0.61 -10.27
CA ASN A 54 -8.41 0.67 -9.56
C ASN A 54 -7.08 1.37 -9.85
N ILE A 55 -5.96 0.64 -9.79
CA ILE A 55 -4.63 1.20 -10.09
C ILE A 55 -4.56 1.69 -11.54
N ASN A 56 -5.14 0.96 -12.50
CA ASN A 56 -5.19 1.40 -13.90
C ASN A 56 -5.99 2.69 -14.06
N LEU A 57 -7.10 2.85 -13.35
CA LEU A 57 -7.88 4.09 -13.36
C LEU A 57 -7.06 5.26 -12.82
N GLU A 58 -6.36 5.08 -11.69
CA GLU A 58 -5.47 6.11 -11.11
C GLU A 58 -4.34 6.49 -12.09
N MET A 59 -3.74 5.51 -12.75
CA MET A 59 -2.72 5.75 -13.78
C MET A 59 -3.26 6.52 -14.98
N HIS A 60 -4.48 6.25 -15.42
CA HIS A 60 -5.12 7.04 -16.48
C HIS A 60 -5.38 8.49 -16.04
N ILE A 61 -5.79 8.73 -14.80
CA ILE A 61 -5.95 10.08 -14.25
C ILE A 61 -4.60 10.81 -14.28
N LEU A 62 -3.52 10.15 -13.83
CA LEU A 62 -2.17 10.70 -13.85
C LEU A 62 -1.72 11.05 -15.29
N GLN A 63 -1.91 10.14 -16.24
CA GLN A 63 -1.57 10.37 -17.66
C GLN A 63 -2.34 11.56 -18.25
N ASN A 64 -3.63 11.67 -17.92
CA ASN A 64 -4.46 12.79 -18.39
C ASN A 64 -4.02 14.12 -17.80
N ALA A 65 -3.60 14.15 -16.53
CA ALA A 65 -3.05 15.33 -15.89
C ALA A 65 -1.72 15.75 -16.56
N LEU A 66 -0.83 14.79 -16.83
CA LEU A 66 0.44 15.04 -17.53
C LEU A 66 0.27 15.62 -18.93
N LYS A 67 -0.72 15.16 -19.69
CA LYS A 67 -1.02 15.71 -21.04
C LYS A 67 -1.56 17.15 -21.03
N LYS A 68 -2.07 17.61 -19.88
CA LYS A 68 -2.64 18.96 -19.71
C LYS A 68 -1.62 19.97 -19.18
N LEU A 69 -0.46 19.51 -18.73
CA LEU A 69 0.70 20.33 -18.41
C LEU A 69 1.50 20.61 -19.69
#